data_AF-A0A352PP14-F1
#
_entry.id   AF-A0A352PP14-F1
#
_cell.length_a   1.000
_cell.length_b   1.000
_cell.length_c   1.000
_cell.angle_alpha   90.00
_cell.angle_beta   90.00
_cell.angle_gamma   90.00
#
_symmetry.space_group_name_H-M   'P 1'
#
loop_
_entity.id
_entity.type
_entity.pdbx_description
1 polymer ?
#
loop_
_entity_poly.entity_id
_entity_poly.type
_entity_poly.pdbx_seq_one_letter_code
_entity_poly.pdbx_strand_id
1 'polypeptide(L)'
;RELGARVLVSHHDFLSTPETAELQAIARSLAPGADCIKMVAFARNRQDCLRVLELISWGKAALGVDVIAFCMGSPGRWSRVVSLLLGSPWTYARLEGGAEAAPGQYSATEIRALLRLLT
;
A
#
# COMPACT_ATOMS: atom_id res chain seq x y z
N ARG A 1 1.52 13.51 -18.20
CA ARG A 1 1.27 14.87 -17.65
C ARG A 1 0.89 15.86 -18.73
N GLU A 2 1.60 15.95 -19.85
CA GLU A 2 1.22 16.82 -20.99
C GLU A 2 -0.19 16.52 -21.55
N LEU A 3 -0.65 15.27 -21.43
CA LEU A 3 -2.00 14.82 -21.83
C LEU A 3 -3.03 14.84 -20.68
N GLY A 4 -2.75 15.51 -19.55
CA GLY A 4 -3.67 15.58 -18.39
C GLY A 4 -3.76 14.31 -17.53
N ALA A 5 -3.02 13.25 -17.84
CA ALA A 5 -2.99 12.03 -17.03
C ALA A 5 -2.26 12.24 -15.69
N ARG A 6 -2.84 11.65 -14.62
CA ARG A 6 -2.21 11.51 -13.30
C ARG A 6 -1.19 10.37 -13.27
N VAL A 7 -0.14 10.53 -12.48
CA VAL A 7 1.01 9.64 -12.39
C VAL A 7 1.06 8.98 -11.01
N LEU A 8 0.99 7.65 -11.00
CA LEU A 8 1.30 6.82 -9.84
C LEU A 8 2.74 6.32 -9.97
N VAL A 9 3.63 6.68 -9.05
CA VAL A 9 4.98 6.13 -8.99
C VAL A 9 5.01 5.01 -7.95
N SER A 10 5.39 3.80 -8.35
CA SER A 10 5.31 2.63 -7.47
C SER A 10 6.66 1.97 -7.23
N HIS A 11 6.89 1.53 -5.99
CA HIS A 11 8.01 0.68 -5.59
C HIS A 11 7.49 -0.61 -4.94
N HIS A 12 8.17 -1.72 -5.23
CA HIS A 12 7.82 -3.05 -4.72
C HIS A 12 9.08 -3.76 -4.21
N ASP A 13 9.10 -4.12 -2.92
CA ASP A 13 10.06 -5.08 -2.36
C ASP A 13 9.37 -6.45 -2.23
N PHE A 14 9.82 -7.42 -3.01
CA PHE A 14 9.25 -8.78 -3.05
C PHE A 14 9.91 -9.74 -2.05
N LEU A 15 10.98 -9.33 -1.37
CA LEU A 15 11.81 -10.19 -0.52
C LEU A 15 11.72 -9.83 0.97
N SER A 16 11.51 -8.56 1.27
CA SER A 16 11.54 -8.05 2.64
C SER A 16 10.70 -6.78 2.82
N THR A 17 10.79 -6.24 4.02
CA THR A 17 10.32 -4.91 4.37
C THR A 17 11.49 -4.14 4.96
N PRO A 18 12.00 -3.10 4.29
CA PRO A 18 13.07 -2.27 4.80
C PRO A 18 12.74 -1.62 6.15
N GLU A 19 13.78 -1.11 6.81
CA GLU A 19 13.60 -0.32 8.03
C GLU A 19 12.97 1.05 7.72
N THR A 20 12.35 1.66 8.72
CA THR A 20 11.57 2.91 8.55
C THR A 20 12.36 4.02 7.85
N ALA A 21 13.63 4.22 8.19
CA ALA A 21 14.45 5.26 7.57
C ALA A 21 14.66 5.02 6.07
N GLU A 22 14.85 3.77 5.65
CA GLU A 22 15.03 3.40 4.25
C GLU A 22 13.71 3.50 3.49
N LEU A 23 12.59 3.04 4.08
CA LEU A 23 11.26 3.23 3.51
C LEU A 23 10.96 4.72 3.25
N GLN A 24 11.27 5.59 4.20
CA GLN A 24 11.09 7.03 4.03
C GLN A 24 12.02 7.64 2.98
N ALA A 25 13.27 7.15 2.87
CA ALA A 25 14.19 7.57 1.83
C ALA A 25 13.69 7.18 0.42
N ILE A 26 13.18 5.96 0.27
CA ILE A 26 12.53 5.51 -0.96
C ILE A 26 11.31 6.39 -1.26
N ALA A 27 10.41 6.60 -0.31
CA ALA A 27 9.24 7.45 -0.52
C ALA A 27 9.60 8.87 -1.00
N ARG A 28 10.65 9.47 -0.43
CA ARG A 28 11.18 10.78 -0.85
C ARG A 28 11.68 10.78 -2.29
N SER A 29 12.27 9.69 -2.77
CA SER A 29 12.75 9.60 -4.15
C SER A 29 11.62 9.40 -5.17
N LEU A 30 10.50 8.80 -4.75
CA LEU A 30 9.32 8.60 -5.60
C LEU A 30 8.41 9.83 -5.72
N ALA A 31 8.40 10.70 -4.70
CA ALA A 31 7.44 11.80 -4.60
C ALA A 31 7.58 12.90 -5.68
N PRO A 32 8.79 13.29 -6.15
CA PRO A 32 8.93 14.34 -7.15
C PRO A 32 8.17 14.01 -8.44
N GLY A 33 7.15 14.80 -8.75
CA GLY A 33 6.35 14.63 -9.96
C GLY A 33 5.32 13.49 -9.90
N ALA A 34 5.13 12.84 -8.75
CA ALA A 34 4.05 11.89 -8.54
C ALA A 34 2.77 12.60 -8.09
N ASP A 35 1.62 12.15 -8.57
CA ASP A 35 0.31 12.55 -8.04
C ASP A 35 -0.11 11.64 -6.88
N CYS A 36 0.43 10.42 -6.83
CA CYS A 36 0.34 9.48 -5.73
C CYS A 36 1.56 8.56 -5.78
N ILE A 37 2.01 8.05 -4.63
CA ILE A 37 3.04 7.01 -4.57
C ILE A 37 2.45 5.70 -4.06
N LYS A 38 2.98 4.57 -4.55
CA LYS A 38 2.63 3.23 -4.06
C LYS A 38 3.86 2.53 -3.52
N MET A 39 3.79 2.05 -2.30
CA MET A 39 4.88 1.32 -1.65
C MET A 39 4.36 -0.01 -1.10
N VAL A 40 4.85 -1.11 -1.67
CA VAL A 40 4.42 -2.45 -1.28
C VAL A 40 5.64 -3.29 -0.96
N ALA A 41 5.65 -3.91 0.22
CA ALA A 41 6.76 -4.74 0.68
C ALA A 41 6.29 -6.17 0.99
N PHE A 42 7.21 -7.12 1.16
CA PHE A 42 6.87 -8.48 1.57
C PHE A 42 7.01 -8.61 3.09
N ALA A 43 5.91 -8.91 3.77
CA ALA A 43 5.90 -9.03 5.23
C ALA A 43 6.35 -10.43 5.68
N ARG A 44 7.38 -10.47 6.53
CA ARG A 44 7.83 -11.66 7.26
C ARG A 44 7.11 -11.78 8.59
N ASN A 45 6.67 -10.66 9.16
CA ASN A 45 5.90 -10.59 10.40
C ASN A 45 4.87 -9.42 10.35
N ARG A 46 4.09 -9.25 11.43
CA ARG A 46 3.06 -8.19 11.49
C ARG A 46 3.65 -6.81 11.74
N GLN A 47 4.81 -6.72 12.39
CA GLN A 47 5.51 -5.46 12.66
C GLN A 47 6.00 -4.81 11.36
N ASP A 48 6.40 -5.61 10.37
CA ASP A 48 6.72 -5.14 9.02
C ASP A 48 5.54 -4.36 8.41
N CYS A 49 4.31 -4.86 8.60
CA CYS A 49 3.11 -4.21 8.10
C CYS A 49 2.88 -2.85 8.76
N LEU A 50 3.16 -2.72 10.06
CA LEU A 50 3.01 -1.46 10.79
C LEU A 50 3.96 -0.39 10.23
N ARG A 51 5.24 -0.74 9.98
CA ARG A 51 6.21 0.18 9.36
C ARG A 51 5.75 0.66 7.98
N VAL A 52 5.21 -0.23 7.16
CA VAL A 52 4.73 0.13 5.82
C VAL A 52 3.46 0.98 5.89
N LEU A 53 2.51 0.65 6.77
CA LEU A 53 1.27 1.41 6.94
C LEU A 53 1.52 2.84 7.46
N GLU A 54 2.55 3.07 8.27
CA GLU A 54 2.94 4.40 8.75
C GLU A 54 3.25 5.38 7.60
N LEU A 55 3.70 4.86 6.45
CA LEU A 55 3.97 5.68 5.26
C LEU A 55 2.75 6.43 4.75
N ILE A 56 1.54 5.96 5.06
CA ILE A 56 0.29 6.61 4.62
C ILE A 56 0.15 7.99 5.25
N SER A 57 0.13 8.05 6.58
CA SER A 57 0.05 9.30 7.32
C SER A 57 1.33 10.12 7.19
N TRP A 58 2.50 9.47 7.26
CA TRP A 58 3.78 10.15 7.15
C TRP A 58 3.98 10.79 5.77
N GLY A 59 3.65 10.08 4.68
CA GLY A 59 3.83 10.61 3.33
C GLY A 59 2.93 11.81 3.06
N LYS A 60 1.69 11.79 3.56
CA LYS A 60 0.80 12.95 3.50
C LYS A 60 1.37 14.15 4.23
N ALA A 61 1.86 13.96 5.46
CA ALA A 61 2.37 15.03 6.31
C ALA A 61 3.75 15.56 5.86
N ALA A 62 4.66 14.67 5.47
CA ALA A 62 6.05 15.02 5.20
C ALA A 62 6.34 15.32 3.73
N LEU A 63 5.56 14.75 2.79
CA LEU A 63 5.79 14.86 1.35
C LEU A 63 4.63 15.54 0.61
N GLY A 64 3.47 15.72 1.26
CA GLY A 64 2.29 16.33 0.63
C GLY A 64 1.63 15.46 -0.45
N VAL A 65 2.00 14.19 -0.57
CA VAL A 65 1.45 13.24 -1.56
C VAL A 65 0.62 12.15 -0.90
N ASP A 66 -0.42 11.68 -1.59
CA ASP A 66 -1.17 10.51 -1.14
C ASP A 66 -0.33 9.24 -1.34
N VAL A 67 -0.41 8.31 -0.39
CA VAL A 67 0.39 7.08 -0.39
C VAL A 67 -0.51 5.86 -0.30
N ILE A 68 -0.27 4.91 -1.20
CA ILE A 68 -0.84 3.56 -1.13
C ILE A 68 0.22 2.64 -0.54
N ALA A 69 0.03 2.21 0.71
CA ALA A 69 0.98 1.33 1.37
C ALA A 69 0.31 0.12 2.01
N PHE A 70 0.85 -1.07 1.76
CA PHE A 70 0.45 -2.33 2.39
C PHE A 70 1.51 -3.41 2.08
N CYS A 71 1.41 -4.56 2.73
CA CYS A 71 2.33 -5.67 2.51
C CYS A 71 1.71 -6.84 1.75
N MET A 72 2.56 -7.55 1.01
CA MET A 72 2.31 -8.89 0.45
C MET A 72 2.53 -9.98 1.51
N GLY A 73 2.10 -11.19 1.18
CA GLY A 73 2.29 -12.38 2.00
C GLY A 73 1.18 -12.59 3.02
N SER A 74 1.11 -13.80 3.58
CA SER A 74 0.10 -14.16 4.59
C SER A 74 0.10 -13.21 5.81
N PRO A 75 1.26 -12.81 6.39
CA PRO A 75 1.29 -11.81 7.46
C PRO A 75 0.79 -10.43 7.03
N GLY A 76 0.89 -10.10 5.73
CA GLY A 76 0.54 -8.82 5.14
C GLY A 76 -0.93 -8.65 4.76
N ARG A 77 -1.73 -9.72 4.66
CA ARG A 77 -3.10 -9.67 4.11
C ARG A 77 -3.94 -8.54 4.71
N TRP A 78 -3.99 -8.48 6.04
CA TRP A 78 -4.81 -7.50 6.78
C TRP A 78 -4.45 -6.05 6.48
N SER A 79 -3.17 -5.76 6.18
CA SER A 79 -2.72 -4.40 5.88
C SER A 79 -3.37 -3.83 4.61
N ARG A 80 -3.83 -4.68 3.68
CA ARG A 80 -4.56 -4.24 2.47
C ARG A 80 -5.90 -3.58 2.80
N VAL A 81 -6.57 -4.01 3.87
CA VAL A 81 -7.87 -3.45 4.29
C VAL A 81 -7.64 -2.26 5.21
N VAL A 82 -6.72 -2.40 6.18
CA VAL A 82 -6.41 -1.33 7.13
C VAL A 82 -5.80 -0.11 6.43
N SER A 83 -5.08 -0.28 5.33
CA SER A 83 -4.56 0.87 4.56
C SER A 83 -5.65 1.86 4.16
N LEU A 84 -6.84 1.37 3.79
CA LEU A 84 -7.99 2.23 3.46
C LEU A 84 -8.44 3.04 4.68
N LEU A 85 -8.48 2.43 5.85
CA LEU A 85 -8.87 3.11 7.11
C LEU A 85 -7.85 4.17 7.53
N LEU A 86 -6.58 4.00 7.15
CA LEU A 86 -5.50 4.94 7.43
C LEU A 86 -5.36 6.05 6.38
N GLY A 87 -6.23 6.08 5.37
CA GLY A 87 -6.26 7.14 4.35
C GLY A 87 -5.59 6.80 3.03
N SER A 88 -5.23 5.53 2.78
CA SER A 88 -4.82 5.09 1.43
C SER A 88 -5.99 5.32 0.47
N PRO A 89 -5.78 5.96 -0.70
CA PRO A 89 -6.86 6.33 -1.60
C PRO A 89 -7.54 5.12 -2.25
N TRP A 90 -6.83 4.00 -2.37
CA TRP A 90 -7.40 2.70 -2.73
C TRP A 90 -6.51 1.54 -2.25
N THR A 91 -6.97 0.31 -2.49
CA THR A 91 -6.21 -0.93 -2.25
C THR A 91 -6.41 -1.89 -3.42
N TYR A 92 -5.69 -3.02 -3.42
CA TYR A 92 -5.74 -4.00 -4.50
C TYR A 92 -6.41 -5.30 -4.04
N ALA A 93 -7.37 -5.75 -4.83
CA ALA A 93 -8.12 -6.99 -4.65
C ALA A 93 -7.98 -7.89 -5.88
N ARG A 94 -8.21 -9.19 -5.71
CA ARG A 94 -8.45 -10.11 -6.83
C ARG A 94 -9.91 -10.04 -7.27
N LEU A 95 -10.16 -10.36 -8.54
CA LEU A 95 -11.52 -10.58 -9.04
C LEU A 95 -12.07 -11.91 -8.50
N GLU A 96 -13.40 -12.02 -8.45
CA GLU A 96 -14.06 -13.27 -8.08
C GLU A 96 -13.73 -14.37 -9.11
N GLY A 97 -13.39 -15.56 -8.62
CA GLY A 97 -12.91 -16.67 -9.46
C GLY A 97 -11.56 -16.44 -10.15
N GLY A 98 -10.92 -15.28 -9.97
CA GLY A 98 -9.61 -14.97 -10.53
C GLY A 98 -8.45 -15.43 -9.67
N ALA A 99 -7.30 -15.67 -10.30
CA ALA A 99 -6.05 -15.95 -9.62
C ALA A 99 -5.52 -14.71 -8.86
N GLU A 100 -4.77 -14.94 -7.78
CA GLU A 100 -4.04 -13.86 -7.11
C GLU A 100 -2.93 -13.33 -8.02
N ALA A 101 -2.89 -12.01 -8.21
CA ALA A 101 -1.79 -11.33 -8.89
C ALA A 101 -0.57 -11.13 -7.96
N ALA A 102 -0.79 -11.17 -6.64
CA ALA A 102 0.26 -11.08 -5.62
C ALA A 102 -0.18 -11.83 -4.35
N PRO A 103 0.76 -12.47 -3.61
CA PRO A 103 0.42 -13.26 -2.44
C PRO A 103 -0.39 -12.47 -1.41
N GLY A 104 -1.48 -13.08 -0.95
CA GLY A 104 -2.30 -12.56 0.13
C GLY A 104 -3.36 -11.54 -0.32
N GLN A 105 -3.83 -11.63 -1.57
CA GLN A 105 -4.95 -10.81 -2.02
C GLN A 105 -6.29 -11.32 -1.47
N TYR A 106 -7.13 -10.39 -1.02
CA TYR A 106 -8.55 -10.63 -0.81
C TYR A 106 -9.31 -10.44 -2.12
N SER A 107 -10.44 -11.10 -2.28
CA SER A 107 -11.40 -10.77 -3.32
C SER A 107 -12.04 -9.41 -3.07
N ALA A 108 -12.57 -8.81 -4.13
CA ALA A 108 -13.31 -7.55 -3.99
C ALA A 108 -14.50 -7.69 -3.02
N THR A 109 -15.19 -8.84 -3.02
CA THR A 109 -16.30 -9.11 -2.10
C THR A 109 -15.82 -9.24 -0.66
N GLU A 110 -14.70 -9.93 -0.43
CA GLU A 110 -14.08 -10.06 0.90
C GLU A 110 -13.69 -8.70 1.47
N ILE A 111 -13.03 -7.83 0.69
CA ILE A 111 -12.67 -6.48 1.16
C ILE A 111 -13.92 -5.67 1.50
N ARG A 112 -14.97 -5.71 0.66
CA ARG A 112 -16.22 -4.99 0.95
C ARG A 112 -16.89 -5.49 2.23
N ALA A 113 -16.89 -6.79 2.47
CA ALA A 113 -17.44 -7.37 3.69
C ALA A 113 -16.64 -6.94 4.93
N LEU A 114 -15.30 -6.98 4.85
CA LEU A 114 -14.42 -6.55 5.95
C LEU A 114 -14.59 -5.05 6.26
N LEU A 115 -14.66 -4.19 5.23
CA LEU A 115 -14.88 -2.76 5.44
C LEU A 115 -16.21 -2.48 6.15
N ARG A 116 -17.30 -3.14 5.74
CA ARG A 116 -18.61 -3.01 6.41
C ARG A 116 -18.62 -3.41 7.89
N LEU A 117 -17.67 -4.24 8.32
CA LEU A 117 -17.54 -4.64 9.73
C LEU A 117 -16.68 -3.66 10.53
N LEU A 118 -15.79 -2.92 9.86
CA LEU A 118 -14.82 -2.01 10.48
C LEU A 118 -15.26 -0.55 10.46
N THR A 119 -16.31 -0.21 9.70
CA THR A 119 -16.89 1.14 9.53
C THR A 119 -18.39 1.09 9.66
#